data_AF-A0A812RR41-F1
#
_entry.id   AF-A0A812RR41-F1
#
_cell.length_a   1.000
_cell.length_b   1.000
_cell.length_c   1.000
_cell.angle_alpha   90.00
_cell.angle_beta   90.00
_cell.angle_gamma   90.00
#
_symmetry.space_group_name_H-M   'P 1'
#
loop_
_entity.id
_entity.type
_entity.pdbx_description
1 polymer ?
#
loop_
_entity_poly.entity_id
_entity_poly.type
_entity_poly.pdbx_seq_one_letter_code
_entity_poly.pdbx_strand_id
1 'polypeptide(L)'
;MLQALRTAKSVPGKELLRLIDEHSQSCEEYAEILPQAWSRVNKLTEALRVDLRGSGFKELPADAATQSGIFSEFLSSLGVATDLVQTSQAQAAALPSATPLEPAEQAVELGVLLDHLEQGPAKALQAGRRLESELKEMVKLLQRLRASWPELRASVEGAFESGTHIRTKDLAQALKQVLQFRRQLSAAVPSIEALCDSLEDATEQVRQREEERLRFKAMTRDVLDGQNKALAARVSAVLWLRRCRSSAAKPDQSRFDIEQASEALERNLEAAKDMESRLVKGAGTVMKREACHQVVQRTVARLSVLRGKVLAAAETVSAARADLAGARRSSQLALTEAAATALEQLMTALDEATSHVDAGGGQRARTGEVQAAASTIGGESPASPTSAIVDVSRGPPAEVLQDFQSSFAGGLVAMTSKLAN
;
A
#
# COMPACT_ATOMS: atom_id res chain seq x y z
N MET A 1 23.75 -7.22 53.71
CA MET A 1 23.18 -6.02 54.38
C MET A 1 21.67 -6.13 54.64
N LEU A 2 20.79 -6.41 53.66
CA LEU A 2 19.35 -6.66 53.91
C LEU A 2 19.08 -7.79 54.93
N GLN A 3 19.94 -8.81 54.93
CA GLN A 3 19.89 -9.91 55.90
C GLN A 3 20.33 -9.45 57.31
N ALA A 4 21.23 -8.46 57.41
CA ALA A 4 21.67 -7.84 58.67
C ALA A 4 20.62 -6.87 59.24
N LEU A 5 19.87 -6.17 58.37
CA LEU A 5 18.70 -5.37 58.77
C LEU A 5 17.56 -6.25 59.33
N ARG A 6 17.46 -7.50 58.87
CA ARG A 6 16.51 -8.49 59.42
C ARG A 6 16.93 -9.07 60.77
N THR A 7 18.23 -9.15 61.06
CA THR A 7 18.75 -9.79 62.28
C THR A 7 19.15 -8.80 63.38
N ALA A 8 19.07 -7.48 63.10
CA ALA A 8 18.96 -6.38 64.06
C ALA A 8 19.86 -6.45 65.32
N LYS A 9 21.14 -6.80 65.19
CA LYS A 9 22.09 -6.72 66.32
C LYS A 9 23.22 -5.70 66.23
N SER A 10 23.45 -5.05 65.09
CA SER A 10 24.15 -3.75 65.01
C SER A 10 24.49 -3.44 63.55
N VAL A 11 23.69 -2.57 62.92
CA VAL A 11 24.21 -1.78 61.80
C VAL A 11 24.37 -0.36 62.34
N PRO A 12 25.57 0.23 62.31
CA PRO A 12 25.79 1.60 62.76
C PRO A 12 24.88 2.57 62.00
N GLY A 13 24.24 3.49 62.70
CA GLY A 13 23.35 4.48 62.08
C GLY A 13 23.98 5.29 60.96
N LYS A 14 25.27 5.61 61.11
CA LYS A 14 26.06 6.29 60.09
C LYS A 14 26.17 5.48 58.78
N GLU A 15 26.27 4.15 58.86
CA GLU A 15 26.29 3.30 57.67
C GLU A 15 24.93 3.23 56.98
N LEU A 16 23.86 3.21 57.78
CA LEU A 16 22.48 3.24 57.32
C LEU A 16 22.15 4.53 56.57
N LEU A 17 22.53 5.68 57.12
CA LEU A 17 22.36 6.98 56.46
C LEU A 17 23.19 7.08 55.18
N ARG A 18 24.46 6.64 55.23
CA ARG A 18 25.30 6.59 54.02
C ARG A 18 24.67 5.74 52.91
N LEU A 19 24.08 4.60 53.26
CA LEU A 19 23.42 3.72 52.30
C LEU A 19 22.17 4.37 51.67
N ILE A 20 21.36 5.05 52.49
CA ILE A 20 20.20 5.82 52.00
C ILE A 20 20.67 6.90 51.04
N ASP A 21 21.73 7.63 51.40
CA ASP A 21 22.25 8.72 50.59
C ASP A 21 22.79 8.22 49.24
N GLU A 22 23.58 7.14 49.25
CA GLU A 22 24.12 6.51 48.04
C GLU A 22 23.00 6.03 47.09
N HIS A 23 21.96 5.39 47.62
CA HIS A 23 20.82 4.94 46.82
C HIS A 23 19.90 6.07 46.39
N SER A 24 19.74 7.11 47.21
CA SER A 24 18.99 8.31 46.81
C SER A 24 19.68 9.02 45.65
N GLN A 25 21.01 9.16 45.72
CA GLN A 25 21.81 9.76 44.66
C GLN A 25 21.76 8.93 43.37
N SER A 26 21.85 7.60 43.48
CA SER A 26 21.64 6.71 42.31
C SER A 26 20.25 6.90 41.70
N CYS A 27 19.20 7.08 42.52
CA CYS A 27 17.85 7.37 42.01
C CYS A 27 17.77 8.71 41.28
N GLU A 28 18.51 9.73 41.72
CA GLU A 28 18.59 11.02 41.02
C GLU A 28 19.29 10.89 39.66
N GLU A 29 20.40 10.15 39.59
CA GLU A 29 21.07 9.85 38.31
C GLU A 29 20.12 9.14 37.32
N TYR A 30 19.36 8.15 37.79
CA TYR A 30 18.36 7.49 36.96
C TYR A 30 17.18 8.39 36.58
N ALA A 31 16.87 9.41 37.39
CA ALA A 31 15.79 10.35 37.12
C ALA A 31 16.13 11.31 35.99
N GLU A 32 17.41 11.49 35.68
CA GLU A 32 17.86 12.25 34.51
C GLU A 32 17.82 11.38 33.24
N ILE A 33 18.29 10.14 33.32
CA ILE A 33 18.47 9.25 32.16
C ILE A 33 17.13 8.66 31.68
N LEU A 34 16.31 8.13 32.59
CA LEU A 34 15.14 7.34 32.23
C LEU A 34 14.06 8.15 31.48
N PRO A 35 13.73 9.40 31.86
CA PRO A 35 12.78 10.21 31.11
C PRO A 35 13.28 10.57 29.71
N GLN A 36 14.59 10.74 29.52
CA GLN A 36 15.19 11.01 28.21
C GLN A 36 15.07 9.78 27.30
N ALA A 37 15.41 8.59 27.81
CA ALA A 37 15.25 7.33 27.09
C ALA A 37 13.78 7.09 26.70
N TRP A 38 12.86 7.27 27.65
CA TRP A 38 11.42 7.17 27.39
C TRP A 38 10.95 8.18 26.33
N SER A 39 11.38 9.44 26.42
CA SER A 39 11.04 10.45 25.43
C SER A 39 11.58 10.11 24.03
N ARG A 40 12.79 9.54 23.93
CA ARG A 40 13.37 9.13 22.65
C ARG A 40 12.56 8.01 22.01
N VAL A 41 12.30 6.93 22.76
CA VAL A 41 11.49 5.80 22.27
C VAL A 41 10.08 6.26 21.86
N ASN A 42 9.44 7.12 22.66
CA ASN A 42 8.13 7.66 22.34
C ASN A 42 8.16 8.48 21.03
N LYS A 43 9.13 9.40 20.87
CA LYS A 43 9.26 10.21 19.64
C LYS A 43 9.45 9.33 18.40
N LEU A 44 10.32 8.34 18.46
CA LEU A 44 10.57 7.42 17.34
C LEU A 44 9.34 6.56 17.03
N THR A 45 8.65 6.07 18.05
CA THR A 45 7.42 5.28 17.91
C THR A 45 6.29 6.12 17.29
N GLU A 46 6.16 7.40 17.65
CA GLU A 46 5.20 8.30 17.03
C GLU A 46 5.57 8.66 15.58
N ALA A 47 6.85 8.93 15.30
CA ALA A 47 7.32 9.21 13.94
C ALA A 47 7.00 8.04 13.01
N LEU A 48 7.41 6.83 13.39
CA LEU A 48 7.13 5.61 12.62
C LEU A 48 5.62 5.38 12.43
N ARG A 49 4.80 5.69 13.44
CA ARG A 49 3.34 5.57 13.34
C ARG A 49 2.73 6.54 12.34
N VAL A 50 3.20 7.78 12.32
CA VAL A 50 2.74 8.80 11.36
C VAL A 50 3.10 8.37 9.94
N ASP A 51 4.34 7.92 9.73
CA ASP A 51 4.83 7.49 8.41
C ASP A 51 4.12 6.22 7.91
N LEU A 52 3.80 5.28 8.82
CA LEU A 52 3.02 4.09 8.48
C LEU A 52 1.58 4.40 8.05
N ARG A 53 0.95 5.46 8.60
CA ARG A 53 -0.39 5.88 8.15
C ARG A 53 -0.39 6.41 6.71
N GLY A 54 0.65 7.12 6.30
CA GLY A 54 0.78 7.69 4.95
C GLY A 54 1.16 6.66 3.87
N SER A 55 1.94 5.65 4.26
CA SER A 55 2.52 4.66 3.34
C SER A 55 1.56 3.53 2.94
N GLY A 56 0.44 3.34 3.67
CA GLY A 56 -0.55 2.29 3.38
C GLY A 56 -0.21 0.93 4.02
N PHE A 57 0.75 0.89 4.94
CA PHE A 57 0.99 -0.29 5.76
C PHE A 57 -0.23 -0.63 6.60
N LYS A 58 -0.58 -1.92 6.67
CA LYS A 58 -1.54 -2.41 7.65
C LYS A 58 -0.82 -2.45 9.00
N GLU A 59 -1.26 -1.65 9.97
CA GLU A 59 -0.90 -1.92 11.37
C GLU A 59 -1.34 -3.35 11.67
N LEU A 60 -0.40 -4.20 12.10
CA LEU A 60 -0.71 -5.53 12.58
C LEU A 60 -1.60 -5.37 13.83
N PRO A 61 -2.80 -5.97 13.86
CA PRO A 61 -3.53 -6.14 15.11
C PRO A 61 -2.60 -6.75 16.16
N ALA A 62 -2.77 -6.36 17.43
CA ALA A 62 -1.91 -6.86 18.52
C ALA A 62 -1.81 -8.40 18.59
N ASP A 63 -2.79 -9.12 18.00
CA ASP A 63 -2.94 -10.58 18.01
C ASP A 63 -2.79 -11.25 16.63
N ALA A 64 -2.50 -10.53 15.54
CA ALA A 64 -2.46 -11.12 14.22
C ALA A 64 -1.02 -11.42 13.76
N ALA A 65 -0.56 -12.64 14.04
CA ALA A 65 0.45 -13.26 13.18
C ALA A 65 -0.23 -13.65 11.85
N THR A 66 0.51 -13.55 10.74
CA THR A 66 0.18 -14.04 9.39
C THR A 66 -0.97 -13.36 8.64
N GLN A 67 -0.69 -12.21 8.01
CA GLN A 67 -1.25 -11.86 6.70
C GLN A 67 -0.19 -11.09 5.88
N SER A 68 0.58 -11.80 5.05
CA SER A 68 1.37 -11.22 3.96
C SER A 68 0.55 -11.24 2.67
N GLY A 69 0.75 -10.27 1.79
CA GLY A 69 0.02 -10.23 0.52
C GLY A 69 0.04 -8.91 -0.25
N ILE A 70 0.70 -7.86 0.25
CA ILE A 70 0.64 -6.54 -0.40
C ILE A 70 1.52 -6.53 -1.67
N PHE A 71 2.70 -7.16 -1.65
CA PHE A 71 3.54 -7.29 -2.86
C PHE A 71 2.95 -8.21 -3.93
N SER A 72 2.31 -9.32 -3.52
CA SER A 72 1.59 -10.20 -4.44
C SER A 72 0.42 -9.48 -5.11
N GLU A 73 -0.38 -8.72 -4.34
CA GLU A 73 -1.44 -7.89 -4.88
C GLU A 73 -0.92 -6.81 -5.85
N PHE A 74 0.26 -6.23 -5.59
CA PHE A 74 0.89 -5.24 -6.47
C PHE A 74 1.39 -5.86 -7.79
N LEU A 75 2.03 -7.03 -7.75
CA LEU A 75 2.48 -7.74 -8.96
C LEU A 75 1.31 -8.27 -9.78
N SER A 76 0.28 -8.79 -9.12
CA SER A 76 -1.02 -9.10 -9.76
C SER A 76 -1.74 -7.83 -10.26
N SER A 77 -1.49 -6.66 -9.67
CA SER A 77 -2.00 -5.37 -10.14
C SER A 77 -1.34 -4.89 -11.43
N LEU A 78 -0.18 -5.42 -11.80
CA LEU A 78 0.55 -5.09 -13.02
C LEU A 78 0.28 -6.07 -14.17
N GLY A 79 -0.58 -7.08 -13.96
CA GLY A 79 -0.89 -8.09 -14.98
C GLY A 79 0.27 -9.04 -15.30
N VAL A 80 1.28 -9.09 -14.44
CA VAL A 80 2.33 -10.12 -14.48
C VAL A 80 1.73 -11.35 -13.81
N ALA A 81 1.41 -12.37 -14.61
CA ALA A 81 0.89 -13.63 -14.09
C ALA A 81 1.93 -14.23 -13.13
N THR A 82 1.58 -14.34 -11.86
CA THR A 82 2.33 -15.10 -10.84
C THR A 82 2.16 -16.62 -10.99
N ASP A 83 1.58 -17.08 -12.11
CA ASP A 83 1.24 -18.48 -12.37
C ASP A 83 2.45 -19.41 -12.53
N LEU A 84 3.68 -18.88 -12.48
CA LEU A 84 4.88 -19.72 -12.55
C LEU A 84 5.11 -20.57 -11.29
N VAL A 85 4.33 -20.40 -10.21
CA VAL A 85 4.51 -21.12 -8.94
C VAL A 85 3.67 -22.40 -8.83
N GLN A 86 2.65 -22.63 -9.68
CA GLN A 86 1.77 -23.80 -9.55
C GLN A 86 1.92 -24.88 -10.62
N THR A 87 2.68 -24.66 -11.69
CA THR A 87 2.85 -25.64 -12.78
C THR A 87 4.25 -26.23 -12.86
N SER A 88 4.73 -26.85 -11.77
CA SER A 88 5.92 -27.73 -11.80
C SER A 88 5.79 -28.90 -10.84
N GLN A 89 4.63 -29.58 -10.87
CA GLN A 89 4.41 -30.84 -10.17
C GLN A 89 3.99 -31.94 -11.16
N ALA A 90 4.74 -32.13 -12.24
CA ALA A 90 4.67 -33.35 -13.03
C ALA A 90 5.88 -33.45 -13.97
N GLN A 91 6.94 -34.12 -13.51
CA GLN A 91 7.72 -35.14 -14.25
C GLN A 91 9.08 -35.33 -13.56
N ALA A 92 9.12 -36.32 -12.67
CA ALA A 92 10.36 -36.92 -12.21
C ALA A 92 10.65 -38.16 -13.07
N ALA A 93 11.76 -38.15 -13.82
CA ALA A 93 12.45 -39.37 -14.23
C ALA A 93 13.92 -39.10 -14.63
N ALA A 94 14.83 -39.70 -13.86
CA ALA A 94 16.19 -40.17 -14.20
C ALA A 94 17.41 -39.19 -14.22
N LEU A 95 18.08 -39.11 -13.04
CA LEU A 95 19.52 -39.41 -12.77
C LEU A 95 20.66 -38.51 -13.38
N PRO A 96 21.87 -38.47 -12.80
CA PRO A 96 22.34 -37.34 -11.97
C PRO A 96 23.61 -36.65 -12.49
N SER A 97 23.87 -35.41 -12.07
CA SER A 97 25.13 -34.93 -11.48
C SER A 97 25.26 -33.40 -11.54
N ALA A 98 25.93 -32.86 -10.51
CA ALA A 98 26.11 -31.46 -10.13
C ALA A 98 24.86 -30.84 -9.48
N THR A 99 24.92 -30.64 -8.16
CA THR A 99 23.94 -29.89 -7.36
C THR A 99 24.26 -28.38 -7.39
N PRO A 100 23.60 -27.57 -8.22
CA PRO A 100 23.26 -26.21 -7.87
C PRO A 100 22.09 -26.24 -6.86
N LEU A 101 22.09 -25.35 -5.87
CA LEU A 101 20.96 -25.20 -4.94
C LEU A 101 19.66 -25.08 -5.74
N GLU A 102 18.67 -25.90 -5.39
CA GLU A 102 17.36 -25.96 -6.05
C GLU A 102 16.70 -24.57 -6.00
N PRO A 103 16.14 -24.07 -7.12
CA PRO A 103 15.49 -22.76 -7.18
C PRO A 103 14.30 -22.61 -6.20
N ALA A 104 13.78 -23.73 -5.70
CA ALA A 104 12.75 -23.76 -4.67
C ALA A 104 13.25 -23.29 -3.29
N GLU A 105 14.49 -23.58 -2.91
CA GLU A 105 15.03 -23.18 -1.60
C GLU A 105 15.34 -21.67 -1.56
N GLN A 106 15.89 -21.14 -2.65
CA GLN A 106 16.13 -19.70 -2.82
C GLN A 106 14.83 -18.89 -2.84
N ALA A 107 13.75 -19.43 -3.45
CA ALA A 107 12.45 -18.78 -3.45
C ALA A 107 11.80 -18.73 -2.06
N VAL A 108 11.99 -19.77 -1.24
CA VAL A 108 11.52 -19.79 0.16
C VAL A 108 12.32 -18.79 1.01
N GLU A 109 13.64 -18.73 0.85
CA GLU A 109 14.48 -17.75 1.57
C GLU A 109 14.14 -16.30 1.18
N LEU A 110 13.95 -16.02 -0.12
CA LEU A 110 13.47 -14.72 -0.61
C LEU A 110 12.10 -14.37 -0.07
N GLY A 111 11.18 -15.33 0.01
CA GLY A 111 9.85 -15.15 0.60
C GLY A 111 9.93 -14.76 2.08
N VAL A 112 10.78 -15.43 2.85
CA VAL A 112 11.00 -15.11 4.27
C VAL A 112 11.63 -13.72 4.44
N LEU A 113 12.59 -13.34 3.59
CA LEU A 113 13.21 -12.01 3.61
C LEU A 113 12.21 -10.91 3.25
N LEU A 114 11.37 -11.14 2.23
CA LEU A 114 10.31 -10.21 1.84
C LEU A 114 9.27 -10.05 2.94
N ASP A 115 8.85 -11.13 3.58
CA ASP A 115 7.95 -11.09 4.75
C ASP A 115 8.59 -10.34 5.93
N HIS A 116 9.91 -10.50 6.14
CA HIS A 116 10.63 -9.76 7.17
C HIS A 116 10.70 -8.26 6.85
N LEU A 117 10.94 -7.91 5.59
CA LEU A 117 10.97 -6.52 5.13
C LEU A 117 9.58 -5.88 5.12
N GLU A 118 8.51 -6.63 4.83
CA GLU A 118 7.13 -6.13 4.91
C GLU A 118 6.67 -5.94 6.36
N GLN A 119 6.98 -6.90 7.24
CA GLN A 119 6.52 -6.86 8.63
C GLN A 119 7.46 -6.09 9.56
N GLY A 120 8.69 -5.80 9.13
CA GLY A 120 9.74 -5.15 9.93
C GLY A 120 9.25 -3.87 10.61
N PRO A 121 8.71 -2.88 9.87
CA PRO A 121 8.22 -1.64 10.46
C PRO A 121 7.07 -1.82 11.47
N ALA A 122 6.14 -2.74 11.18
CA ALA A 122 5.03 -3.02 12.08
C ALA A 122 5.48 -3.75 13.37
N LYS A 123 6.44 -4.67 13.26
CA LYS A 123 7.08 -5.34 14.41
C LYS A 123 7.87 -4.37 15.27
N ALA A 124 8.67 -3.49 14.65
CA ALA A 124 9.41 -2.44 15.34
C ALA A 124 8.47 -1.50 16.09
N LEU A 125 7.36 -1.07 15.46
CA LEU A 125 6.34 -0.25 16.11
C LEU A 125 5.70 -0.95 17.32
N GLN A 126 5.36 -2.24 17.19
CA GLN A 126 4.77 -3.00 18.30
C GLN A 126 5.76 -3.16 19.46
N ALA A 127 7.02 -3.46 19.16
CA ALA A 127 8.08 -3.52 20.15
C ALA A 127 8.29 -2.15 20.83
N GLY A 128 8.28 -1.07 20.06
CA GLY A 128 8.35 0.32 20.54
C GLY A 128 7.27 0.63 21.58
N ARG A 129 6.01 0.31 21.27
CA ARG A 129 4.87 0.50 22.18
C ARG A 129 5.00 -0.31 23.48
N ARG A 130 5.48 -1.56 23.39
CA ARG A 130 5.71 -2.41 24.57
C ARG A 130 6.78 -1.77 25.47
N LEU A 131 7.93 -1.42 24.90
CA LEU A 131 9.03 -0.81 25.67
C LEU A 131 8.64 0.56 26.25
N GLU A 132 7.89 1.37 25.51
CA GLU A 132 7.35 2.63 26.01
C GLU A 132 6.50 2.42 27.28
N SER A 133 5.63 1.39 27.29
CA SER A 133 4.83 1.06 28.45
C SER A 133 5.67 0.62 29.65
N GLU A 134 6.72 -0.18 29.42
CA GLU A 134 7.64 -0.65 30.47
C GLU A 134 8.43 0.52 31.07
N LEU A 135 9.00 1.38 30.24
CA LEU A 135 9.73 2.57 30.67
C LEU A 135 8.84 3.53 31.45
N LYS A 136 7.58 3.72 31.03
CA LYS A 136 6.60 4.54 31.75
C LYS A 136 6.34 4.01 33.16
N GLU A 137 6.20 2.69 33.32
CA GLU A 137 6.05 2.08 34.66
C GLU A 137 7.32 2.21 35.51
N MET A 138 8.51 2.09 34.89
CA MET A 138 9.79 2.33 35.57
C MET A 138 9.91 3.79 36.05
N VAL A 139 9.50 4.77 35.25
CA VAL A 139 9.49 6.20 35.65
C VAL A 139 8.57 6.42 36.85
N LYS A 140 7.37 5.83 36.85
CA LYS A 140 6.44 5.90 37.99
C LYS A 140 7.00 5.24 39.25
N LEU A 141 7.71 4.12 39.11
CA LEU A 141 8.37 3.46 40.25
C LEU A 141 9.48 4.36 40.83
N LEU A 142 10.30 4.96 39.96
CA LEU A 142 11.38 5.85 40.37
C LEU A 142 10.86 7.09 41.10
N GLN A 143 9.78 7.72 40.61
CA GLN A 143 9.13 8.85 41.28
C GLN A 143 8.64 8.49 42.69
N ARG A 144 8.04 7.29 42.86
CA ARG A 144 7.60 6.80 44.18
C ARG A 144 8.78 6.58 45.13
N LEU A 145 9.87 5.97 44.63
CA LEU A 145 11.08 5.75 45.42
C LEU A 145 11.72 7.08 45.85
N ARG A 146 11.82 8.04 44.92
CA ARG A 146 12.34 9.38 45.18
C ARG A 146 11.54 10.11 46.26
N ALA A 147 10.22 10.00 46.25
CA ALA A 147 9.35 10.58 47.28
C ALA A 147 9.53 9.91 48.66
N SER A 148 9.85 8.60 48.70
CA SER A 148 10.00 7.86 49.96
C SER A 148 11.34 8.09 50.67
N TRP A 149 12.39 8.49 49.96
CA TRP A 149 13.73 8.60 50.55
C TRP A 149 13.87 9.66 51.66
N PRO A 150 13.34 10.90 51.52
CA PRO A 150 13.40 11.89 52.58
C PRO A 150 12.71 11.43 53.87
N GLU A 151 11.57 10.75 53.75
CA GLU A 151 10.82 10.23 54.90
C GLU A 151 11.59 9.12 55.62
N LEU A 152 12.20 8.21 54.86
CA LEU A 152 13.03 7.14 55.40
C LEU A 152 14.29 7.68 56.09
N ARG A 153 14.93 8.68 55.48
CA ARG A 153 16.08 9.38 56.06
C ARG A 153 15.71 10.04 57.40
N ALA A 154 14.63 10.82 57.43
CA ALA A 154 14.15 11.47 58.65
C ALA A 154 13.76 10.46 59.73
N SER A 155 13.18 9.31 59.37
CA SER A 155 12.87 8.23 60.31
C SER A 155 14.13 7.60 60.92
N VAL A 156 15.22 7.50 60.17
CA VAL A 156 16.50 6.97 60.65
C VAL A 156 17.19 8.00 61.55
N GLU A 157 17.29 9.26 61.12
CA GLU A 157 17.85 10.37 61.91
C GLU A 157 17.10 10.52 63.24
N GLY A 158 15.77 10.58 63.21
CA GLY A 158 14.93 10.66 64.41
C GLY A 158 15.13 9.49 65.36
N ALA A 159 15.28 8.27 64.86
CA ALA A 159 15.54 7.11 65.71
C ALA A 159 16.88 7.19 66.46
N PHE A 160 17.90 7.79 65.84
CA PHE A 160 19.21 8.00 66.47
C PHE A 160 19.24 9.18 67.44
N GLU A 161 18.52 10.27 67.14
CA GLU A 161 18.51 11.47 67.98
C GLU A 161 17.55 11.36 69.18
N SER A 162 16.39 10.73 68.97
CA SER A 162 15.28 10.73 69.95
C SER A 162 14.90 9.34 70.46
N GLY A 163 15.60 8.28 70.02
CA GLY A 163 15.32 6.89 70.44
C GLY A 163 14.01 6.33 69.90
N THR A 164 13.43 6.95 68.87
CA THR A 164 12.20 6.49 68.22
C THR A 164 12.41 5.21 67.39
N HIS A 165 11.33 4.48 67.09
CA HIS A 165 11.43 3.24 66.33
C HIS A 165 11.72 3.48 64.84
N ILE A 166 12.79 2.85 64.34
CA ILE A 166 13.12 2.82 62.90
C ILE A 166 12.02 2.06 62.14
N ARG A 167 11.53 2.62 61.04
CA ARG A 167 10.66 1.94 60.07
C ARG A 167 11.44 0.91 59.23
N THR A 168 11.96 -0.12 59.89
CA THR A 168 12.87 -1.12 59.28
C THR A 168 12.22 -1.88 58.12
N LYS A 169 10.91 -2.14 58.18
CA LYS A 169 10.16 -2.80 57.10
C LYS A 169 10.12 -1.95 55.83
N ASP A 170 9.78 -0.68 55.97
CA ASP A 170 9.65 0.26 54.84
C ASP A 170 11.02 0.51 54.21
N LEU A 171 12.06 0.67 55.03
CA LEU A 171 13.44 0.81 54.56
C LEU A 171 13.92 -0.42 53.81
N ALA A 172 13.70 -1.62 54.35
CA ALA A 172 14.08 -2.86 53.67
C ALA A 172 13.31 -3.05 52.34
N GLN A 173 12.05 -2.63 52.30
CA GLN A 173 11.24 -2.65 51.09
C GLN A 173 11.74 -1.66 50.02
N ALA A 174 12.03 -0.41 50.40
CA ALA A 174 12.56 0.60 49.49
C ALA A 174 13.91 0.17 48.91
N LEU A 175 14.83 -0.31 49.76
CA LEU A 175 16.12 -0.84 49.31
C LEU A 175 15.96 -2.03 48.36
N LYS A 176 15.03 -2.95 48.65
CA LYS A 176 14.73 -4.07 47.74
C LYS A 176 14.20 -3.57 46.39
N GLN A 177 13.28 -2.61 46.39
CA GLN A 177 12.71 -2.04 45.18
C GLN A 177 13.76 -1.30 44.33
N VAL A 178 14.69 -0.57 44.95
CA VAL A 178 15.78 0.13 44.24
C VAL A 178 16.76 -0.85 43.62
N LEU A 179 17.14 -1.92 44.34
CA LEU A 179 17.99 -2.97 43.77
C LEU A 179 17.30 -3.70 42.61
N GLN A 180 16.00 -3.96 42.73
CA GLN A 180 15.21 -4.57 41.65
C GLN A 180 15.11 -3.63 40.44
N PHE A 181 14.82 -2.36 40.67
CA PHE A 181 14.78 -1.32 39.65
C PHE A 181 16.11 -1.21 38.91
N ARG A 182 17.23 -1.15 39.64
CA ARG A 182 18.58 -1.08 39.04
C ARG A 182 18.87 -2.28 38.14
N ARG A 183 18.50 -3.49 38.57
CA ARG A 183 18.66 -4.71 37.76
C ARG A 183 17.79 -4.67 36.49
N GLN A 184 16.54 -4.25 36.63
CA GLN A 184 15.61 -4.12 35.51
C GLN A 184 16.12 -3.07 34.51
N LEU A 185 16.56 -1.91 34.98
CA LEU A 185 17.12 -0.86 34.15
C LEU A 185 18.39 -1.33 33.43
N SER A 186 19.32 -1.98 34.14
CA SER A 186 20.54 -2.51 33.52
C SER A 186 20.27 -3.56 32.44
N ALA A 187 19.19 -4.34 32.59
CA ALA A 187 18.77 -5.30 31.58
C ALA A 187 18.05 -4.63 30.39
N ALA A 188 17.37 -3.51 30.63
CA ALA A 188 16.63 -2.77 29.61
C ALA A 188 17.51 -1.82 28.78
N VAL A 189 18.61 -1.29 29.30
CA VAL A 189 19.47 -0.33 28.57
C VAL A 189 19.90 -0.84 27.18
N PRO A 190 20.45 -2.07 27.04
CA PRO A 190 20.83 -2.58 25.72
C PRO A 190 19.64 -2.77 24.78
N SER A 191 18.47 -3.14 25.31
CA SER A 191 17.26 -3.32 24.49
C SER A 191 16.65 -1.99 24.07
N ILE A 192 16.81 -0.92 24.87
CA ILE A 192 16.40 0.44 24.49
C ILE A 192 17.21 0.93 23.31
N GLU A 193 18.54 0.80 23.35
CA GLU A 193 19.42 1.25 22.27
C GLU A 193 19.14 0.47 20.98
N ALA A 194 19.16 -0.86 21.05
CA ALA A 194 18.88 -1.70 19.88
C ALA A 194 17.49 -1.45 19.28
N LEU A 195 16.48 -1.15 20.11
CA LEU A 195 15.15 -0.82 19.61
C LEU A 195 15.08 0.58 19.02
N CYS A 196 15.80 1.56 19.57
CA CYS A 196 15.88 2.89 18.97
C CYS A 196 16.49 2.78 17.56
N ASP A 197 17.59 2.05 17.41
CA ASP A 197 18.22 1.81 16.11
C ASP A 197 17.25 1.09 15.16
N SER A 198 16.55 0.05 15.64
CA SER A 198 15.54 -0.65 14.85
C SER A 198 14.34 0.23 14.45
N LEU A 199 13.92 1.17 15.29
CA LEU A 199 12.85 2.12 14.98
C LEU A 199 13.31 3.18 13.97
N GLU A 200 14.55 3.64 14.08
CA GLU A 200 15.18 4.57 13.12
C GLU A 200 15.29 3.90 11.74
N ASP A 201 15.82 2.67 11.68
CA ASP A 201 15.89 1.86 10.46
C ASP A 201 14.51 1.63 9.85
N ALA A 202 13.52 1.27 10.66
CA ALA A 202 12.15 1.06 10.20
C ALA A 202 11.55 2.34 9.62
N THR A 203 11.81 3.49 10.24
CA THR A 203 11.34 4.79 9.76
C THR A 203 11.97 5.14 8.42
N GLU A 204 13.28 4.93 8.29
CA GLU A 204 14.02 5.15 7.05
C GLU A 204 13.55 4.21 5.93
N GLN A 205 13.29 2.93 6.24
CA GLN A 205 12.72 1.98 5.27
C GLN A 205 11.34 2.43 4.76
N VAL A 206 10.47 2.93 5.64
CA VAL A 206 9.15 3.44 5.23
C VAL A 206 9.31 4.67 4.33
N ARG A 207 10.23 5.58 4.69
CA ARG A 207 10.54 6.77 3.91
C ARG A 207 11.07 6.42 2.51
N GLN A 208 12.04 5.51 2.42
CA GLN A 208 12.62 5.05 1.14
C GLN A 208 11.56 4.42 0.24
N ARG A 209 10.70 3.55 0.80
CA ARG A 209 9.59 2.95 0.04
C ARG A 209 8.61 3.99 -0.48
N GLU A 210 8.32 5.02 0.30
CA GLU A 210 7.47 6.10 -0.19
C GLU A 210 8.13 6.90 -1.32
N GLU A 211 9.43 7.20 -1.22
CA GLU A 211 10.19 7.83 -2.30
C GLU A 211 10.21 6.96 -3.56
N GLU A 212 10.46 5.67 -3.44
CA GLU A 212 10.42 4.72 -4.55
C GLU A 212 9.02 4.65 -5.17
N ARG A 213 7.97 4.63 -4.35
CA ARG A 213 6.58 4.69 -4.84
C ARG A 213 6.33 5.97 -5.62
N LEU A 214 6.84 7.11 -5.16
CA LEU A 214 6.72 8.39 -5.86
C LEU A 214 7.53 8.41 -7.16
N ARG A 215 8.76 7.88 -7.15
CA ARG A 215 9.60 7.72 -8.35
C ARG A 215 8.93 6.81 -9.37
N PHE A 216 8.37 5.68 -8.94
CA PHE A 216 7.66 4.76 -9.81
C PHE A 216 6.40 5.40 -10.40
N LYS A 217 5.65 6.19 -9.61
CA LYS A 217 4.52 6.99 -10.10
C LYS A 217 4.95 8.01 -11.14
N ALA A 218 6.05 8.72 -10.90
CA ALA A 218 6.60 9.69 -11.85
C ALA A 218 7.02 9.00 -13.15
N MET A 219 7.78 7.90 -13.06
CA MET A 219 8.19 7.11 -14.22
C MET A 219 7.00 6.55 -15.00
N THR A 220 5.98 6.03 -14.30
CA THR A 220 4.75 5.55 -14.93
C THR A 220 4.04 6.70 -15.65
N ARG A 221 3.98 7.89 -15.04
CA ARG A 221 3.43 9.09 -15.67
C ARG A 221 4.23 9.48 -16.91
N ASP A 222 5.56 9.50 -16.84
CA ASP A 222 6.43 9.84 -17.98
C ASP A 222 6.25 8.84 -19.15
N VAL A 223 6.16 7.54 -18.84
CA VAL A 223 5.89 6.50 -19.84
C VAL A 223 4.51 6.68 -20.47
N LEU A 224 3.48 6.98 -19.67
CA LEU A 224 2.13 7.21 -20.16
C LEU A 224 2.01 8.51 -20.98
N ASP A 225 2.69 9.58 -20.56
CA ASP A 225 2.72 10.86 -21.27
C ASP A 225 3.49 10.76 -22.59
N GLY A 226 4.47 9.84 -22.68
CA GLY A 226 5.14 9.46 -23.93
C GLY A 226 4.30 8.56 -24.85
N GLN A 227 3.20 7.99 -24.37
CA GLN A 227 2.28 7.14 -25.13
C GLN A 227 1.07 7.93 -25.66
N ASN A 228 0.20 7.27 -26.43
CA ASN A 228 -1.03 7.87 -26.94
C ASN A 228 -1.88 8.40 -25.77
N LYS A 229 -2.23 9.70 -25.78
CA LYS A 229 -3.05 10.38 -24.74
C LYS A 229 -4.32 9.61 -24.37
N ALA A 230 -4.94 8.94 -25.33
CA ALA A 230 -6.13 8.10 -25.10
C ALA A 230 -5.83 6.88 -24.20
N LEU A 231 -4.66 6.26 -24.36
CA LEU A 231 -4.22 5.14 -23.52
C LEU A 231 -3.88 5.61 -22.10
N ALA A 232 -3.17 6.73 -21.97
CA ALA A 232 -2.87 7.34 -20.68
C ALA A 232 -4.15 7.68 -19.88
N ALA A 233 -5.14 8.29 -20.55
CA ALA A 233 -6.45 8.56 -19.96
C ALA A 233 -7.14 7.27 -19.49
N ARG A 234 -7.14 6.22 -20.31
CA ARG A 234 -7.73 4.92 -19.98
C ARG A 234 -7.05 4.26 -18.78
N VAL A 235 -5.72 4.22 -18.76
CA VAL A 235 -4.95 3.63 -17.65
C VAL A 235 -5.24 4.38 -16.36
N SER A 236 -5.27 5.71 -16.39
CA SER A 236 -5.61 6.53 -15.22
C SER A 236 -7.03 6.24 -14.69
N ALA A 237 -8.01 6.06 -15.59
CA ALA A 237 -9.37 5.73 -15.22
C ALA A 237 -9.47 4.33 -14.58
N VAL A 238 -8.86 3.32 -15.20
CA VAL A 238 -8.88 1.94 -14.69
C VAL A 238 -8.24 1.84 -13.32
N LEU A 239 -7.08 2.47 -13.11
CA LEU A 239 -6.39 2.47 -11.83
C LEU A 239 -7.24 3.13 -10.73
N TRP A 240 -7.87 4.25 -11.04
CA TRP A 240 -8.73 4.95 -10.08
C TRP A 240 -10.02 4.18 -9.78
N LEU A 241 -10.72 3.65 -10.79
CA LEU A 241 -11.93 2.85 -10.61
C LEU A 241 -11.67 1.58 -9.80
N ARG A 242 -10.55 0.90 -10.06
CA ARG A 242 -10.13 -0.27 -9.26
C ARG A 242 -9.90 0.13 -7.81
N ARG A 243 -9.28 1.28 -7.57
CA ARG A 243 -9.08 1.80 -6.21
C ARG A 243 -10.40 2.10 -5.50
N CYS A 244 -11.36 2.72 -6.19
CA CYS A 244 -12.69 2.97 -5.63
C CYS A 244 -13.38 1.67 -5.19
N ARG A 245 -13.26 0.60 -5.99
CA ARG A 245 -13.82 -0.72 -5.67
C ARG A 245 -13.12 -1.44 -4.52
N SER A 246 -11.83 -1.19 -4.31
CA SER A 246 -11.04 -1.77 -3.22
C SER A 246 -11.09 -0.96 -1.91
N SER A 247 -11.46 0.33 -1.96
CA SER A 247 -11.40 1.27 -0.83
C SER A 247 -12.69 1.31 0.00
N ALA A 248 -13.29 0.15 0.31
CA ALA A 248 -14.57 0.09 1.01
C ALA A 248 -14.53 0.51 2.50
N ALA A 249 -13.41 0.99 3.08
CA ALA A 249 -13.31 1.05 4.55
C ALA A 249 -12.32 2.03 5.21
N LYS A 250 -11.87 3.16 4.61
CA LYS A 250 -10.95 4.08 5.34
C LYS A 250 -11.25 5.59 5.18
N PRO A 251 -11.63 6.30 6.27
CA PRO A 251 -11.97 7.73 6.23
C PRO A 251 -10.77 8.68 6.03
N ASP A 252 -9.55 8.25 6.34
CA ASP A 252 -8.33 9.09 6.28
C ASP A 252 -7.71 9.17 4.86
N GLN A 253 -8.14 8.32 3.92
CA GLN A 253 -7.65 8.32 2.53
C GLN A 253 -8.32 9.40 1.64
N SER A 254 -9.33 10.07 2.19
CA SER A 254 -10.31 10.90 1.50
C SER A 254 -9.70 12.02 0.64
N ARG A 255 -8.74 12.80 1.14
CA ARG A 255 -8.22 13.96 0.38
C ARG A 255 -7.42 13.54 -0.86
N PHE A 256 -6.63 12.48 -0.74
CA PHE A 256 -5.81 11.96 -1.85
C PHE A 256 -6.69 11.32 -2.94
N ASP A 257 -7.82 10.74 -2.55
CA ASP A 257 -8.76 10.13 -3.49
C ASP A 257 -9.50 11.18 -4.35
N ILE A 258 -9.74 12.40 -3.84
CA ILE A 258 -10.36 13.50 -4.63
C ILE A 258 -9.40 14.03 -5.70
N GLU A 259 -8.15 14.28 -5.34
CA GLU A 259 -7.16 14.80 -6.30
C GLU A 259 -6.95 13.80 -7.44
N GLN A 260 -6.80 12.51 -7.11
CA GLN A 260 -6.71 11.45 -8.12
C GLN A 260 -7.98 11.30 -8.96
N ALA A 261 -9.16 11.39 -8.35
CA ALA A 261 -10.43 11.39 -9.08
C ALA A 261 -10.47 12.54 -10.08
N SER A 262 -10.15 13.76 -9.64
CA SER A 262 -10.16 14.96 -10.49
C SER A 262 -9.19 14.85 -11.66
N GLU A 263 -8.00 14.30 -11.43
CA GLU A 263 -6.96 14.08 -12.43
C GLU A 263 -7.41 13.02 -13.47
N ALA A 264 -8.04 11.93 -13.03
CA ALA A 264 -8.57 10.89 -13.90
C ALA A 264 -9.74 11.40 -14.76
N LEU A 265 -10.69 12.13 -14.17
CA LEU A 265 -11.81 12.73 -14.90
C LEU A 265 -11.32 13.73 -15.96
N GLU A 266 -10.36 14.60 -15.61
CA GLU A 266 -9.81 15.60 -16.52
C GLU A 266 -9.11 14.98 -17.73
N ARG A 267 -8.27 13.97 -17.53
CA ARG A 267 -7.61 13.27 -18.65
C ARG A 267 -8.62 12.59 -19.59
N ASN A 268 -9.70 12.05 -19.05
CA ASN A 268 -10.73 11.39 -19.86
C ASN A 268 -11.64 12.39 -20.58
N LEU A 269 -11.88 13.58 -20.03
CA LEU A 269 -12.52 14.68 -20.76
C LEU A 269 -11.68 15.14 -21.96
N GLU A 270 -10.36 15.20 -21.81
CA GLU A 270 -9.48 15.54 -22.93
C GLU A 270 -9.51 14.46 -24.03
N ALA A 271 -9.48 13.19 -23.64
CA ALA A 271 -9.66 12.06 -24.57
C ALA A 271 -11.03 12.10 -25.29
N ALA A 272 -12.08 12.59 -24.62
CA ALA A 272 -13.40 12.76 -25.21
C ALA A 272 -13.43 13.86 -26.27
N LYS A 273 -12.77 15.01 -26.05
CA LYS A 273 -12.63 16.07 -27.05
C LYS A 273 -11.85 15.59 -28.28
N ASP A 274 -10.77 14.83 -28.06
CA ASP A 274 -9.99 14.25 -29.15
C ASP A 274 -10.84 13.27 -29.97
N MET A 275 -11.63 12.41 -29.31
CA MET A 275 -12.56 11.51 -29.99
C MET A 275 -13.65 12.26 -30.76
N GLU A 276 -14.21 13.33 -30.18
CA GLU A 276 -15.18 14.20 -30.87
C GLU A 276 -14.60 14.75 -32.18
N SER A 277 -13.37 15.31 -32.12
CA SER A 277 -12.65 15.81 -33.27
C SER A 277 -12.42 14.72 -34.33
N ARG A 278 -12.07 13.49 -33.90
CA ARG A 278 -11.90 12.34 -34.80
C ARG A 278 -13.22 11.94 -35.47
N LEU A 279 -14.33 11.91 -34.75
CA LEU A 279 -15.64 11.57 -35.31
C LEU A 279 -16.09 12.60 -36.35
N VAL A 280 -15.88 13.89 -36.10
CA VAL A 280 -16.18 14.98 -37.05
C VAL A 280 -15.30 14.87 -38.29
N LYS A 281 -14.00 14.65 -38.12
CA LYS A 281 -13.06 14.42 -39.24
C LYS A 281 -13.41 13.15 -40.03
N GLY A 282 -13.82 12.10 -39.34
CA GLY A 282 -14.31 10.85 -39.94
C GLY A 282 -15.54 11.08 -40.81
N ALA A 283 -16.53 11.80 -40.29
CA ALA A 283 -17.73 12.15 -41.05
C ALA A 283 -17.38 13.00 -42.28
N GLY A 284 -16.53 14.01 -42.14
CA GLY A 284 -16.04 14.81 -43.26
C GLY A 284 -15.26 14.01 -44.29
N THR A 285 -14.51 12.99 -43.87
CA THR A 285 -13.78 12.09 -44.77
C THR A 285 -14.73 11.18 -45.54
N VAL A 286 -15.74 10.62 -44.89
CA VAL A 286 -16.79 9.81 -45.53
C VAL A 286 -17.54 10.64 -46.57
N MET A 287 -17.94 11.86 -46.23
CA MET A 287 -18.61 12.78 -47.16
C MET A 287 -17.76 13.12 -48.39
N LYS A 288 -16.43 13.14 -48.26
CA LYS A 288 -15.50 13.44 -49.36
C LYS A 288 -15.19 12.21 -50.23
N ARG A 289 -15.14 11.01 -49.64
CA ARG A 289 -14.65 9.80 -50.31
C ARG A 289 -15.73 8.89 -50.84
N GLU A 290 -16.91 8.86 -50.22
CA GLU A 290 -17.97 7.93 -50.59
C GLU A 290 -18.92 8.59 -51.60
N ALA A 291 -19.03 7.99 -52.80
CA ALA A 291 -19.91 8.49 -53.86
C ALA A 291 -21.39 8.13 -53.64
N CYS A 292 -21.68 7.07 -52.87
CA CYS A 292 -23.04 6.65 -52.61
C CYS A 292 -23.68 7.49 -51.50
N HIS A 293 -24.61 8.37 -51.89
CA HIS A 293 -25.27 9.30 -50.96
C HIS A 293 -25.97 8.61 -49.77
N GLN A 294 -26.60 7.45 -49.99
CA GLN A 294 -27.25 6.71 -48.91
C GLN A 294 -26.26 6.13 -47.90
N VAL A 295 -25.08 5.71 -48.34
CA VAL A 295 -24.01 5.21 -47.47
C VAL A 295 -23.42 6.37 -46.66
N VAL A 296 -23.20 7.53 -47.30
CA VAL A 296 -22.80 8.77 -46.63
C VAL A 296 -23.81 9.14 -45.54
N GLN A 297 -25.10 9.24 -45.87
CA GLN A 297 -26.15 9.61 -44.91
C GLN A 297 -26.19 8.65 -43.71
N ARG A 298 -26.18 7.34 -43.94
CA ARG A 298 -26.21 6.34 -42.86
C ARG A 298 -24.97 6.42 -41.97
N THR A 299 -23.79 6.58 -42.58
CA THR A 299 -22.52 6.58 -41.84
C THR A 299 -22.32 7.87 -41.07
N VAL A 300 -22.64 9.03 -41.66
CA VAL A 300 -22.58 10.33 -41.00
C VAL A 300 -23.62 10.41 -39.87
N ALA A 301 -24.84 9.90 -40.08
CA ALA A 301 -25.84 9.81 -39.01
C ALA A 301 -25.33 8.96 -37.84
N ARG A 302 -24.72 7.80 -38.12
CA ARG A 302 -24.12 6.94 -37.09
C ARG A 302 -22.98 7.63 -36.33
N LEU A 303 -22.05 8.27 -37.04
CA LEU A 303 -20.96 9.03 -36.42
C LEU A 303 -21.48 10.20 -35.57
N SER A 304 -22.57 10.84 -36.01
CA SER A 304 -23.24 11.91 -35.25
C SER A 304 -23.90 11.39 -33.97
N VAL A 305 -24.52 10.20 -34.02
CA VAL A 305 -25.07 9.53 -32.82
C VAL A 305 -23.95 9.19 -31.84
N LEU A 306 -22.83 8.64 -32.31
CA LEU A 306 -21.67 8.34 -31.46
C LEU A 306 -21.08 9.60 -30.83
N ARG A 307 -20.99 10.69 -31.60
CA ARG A 307 -20.58 11.99 -31.09
C ARG A 307 -21.52 12.47 -29.97
N GLY A 308 -22.83 12.34 -30.17
CA GLY A 308 -23.83 12.69 -29.17
C GLY A 308 -23.68 11.88 -27.87
N LYS A 309 -23.41 10.57 -27.97
CA LYS A 309 -23.15 9.71 -26.81
C LYS A 309 -21.90 10.13 -26.05
N VAL A 310 -20.80 10.41 -26.75
CA VAL A 310 -19.54 10.87 -26.12
C VAL A 310 -19.73 12.21 -25.43
N LEU A 311 -20.41 13.17 -26.06
CA LEU A 311 -20.68 14.49 -25.47
C LEU A 311 -21.57 14.39 -24.23
N ALA A 312 -22.66 13.62 -24.29
CA ALA A 312 -23.54 13.43 -23.14
C ALA A 312 -22.79 12.80 -21.94
N ALA A 313 -21.93 11.82 -22.18
CA ALA A 313 -21.11 11.22 -21.13
C ALA A 313 -19.99 12.16 -20.63
N ALA A 314 -19.46 13.03 -21.49
CA ALA A 314 -18.49 14.05 -21.07
C ALA A 314 -19.15 15.13 -20.20
N GLU A 315 -20.40 15.51 -20.48
CA GLU A 315 -21.18 16.43 -19.65
C GLU A 315 -21.42 15.86 -18.25
N THR A 316 -21.77 14.57 -18.12
CA THR A 316 -21.95 13.93 -16.81
C THR A 316 -20.63 13.87 -16.02
N VAL A 317 -19.50 13.58 -16.68
CA VAL A 317 -18.17 13.62 -16.07
C VAL A 317 -17.76 15.02 -15.64
N SER A 318 -18.06 16.04 -16.45
CA SER A 318 -17.80 17.44 -16.10
C SER A 318 -18.62 17.91 -14.89
N ALA A 319 -19.89 17.50 -14.80
CA ALA A 319 -20.75 17.76 -13.66
C ALA A 319 -20.21 17.08 -12.38
N ALA A 320 -19.87 15.79 -12.46
CA ALA A 320 -19.28 15.04 -11.34
C ALA A 320 -17.95 15.65 -10.86
N ARG A 321 -17.12 16.17 -11.78
CA ARG A 321 -15.89 16.88 -11.43
C ARG A 321 -16.17 18.19 -10.69
N ALA A 322 -17.15 18.97 -11.15
CA ALA A 322 -17.55 20.21 -10.48
C ALA A 322 -18.09 19.94 -9.06
N ASP A 323 -18.88 18.88 -8.91
CA ASP A 323 -19.42 18.46 -7.61
C ASP A 323 -18.29 17.97 -6.66
N LEU A 324 -17.29 17.24 -7.17
CA LEU A 324 -16.10 16.86 -6.41
C LEU A 324 -15.28 18.06 -5.96
N ALA A 325 -15.14 19.10 -6.79
CA ALA A 325 -14.42 20.32 -6.45
C ALA A 325 -15.12 21.15 -5.35
N GLY A 326 -16.46 21.06 -5.27
CA GLY A 326 -17.28 21.72 -4.25
C GLY A 326 -17.58 20.88 -3.01
N ALA A 327 -17.05 19.65 -2.93
CA ALA A 327 -17.43 18.66 -1.93
C ALA A 327 -17.08 19.06 -0.49
N ARG A 328 -18.03 18.87 0.44
CA ARG A 328 -17.78 18.84 1.90
C ARG A 328 -17.52 17.40 2.35
N ARG A 329 -16.73 17.21 3.42
CA ARG A 329 -16.31 15.89 3.92
C ARG A 329 -17.47 14.89 4.15
N SER A 330 -18.67 15.37 4.45
CA SER A 330 -19.85 14.55 4.76
C SER A 330 -20.53 13.91 3.54
N SER A 331 -20.27 14.37 2.31
CA SER A 331 -20.89 13.85 1.08
C SER A 331 -19.90 13.16 0.14
N GLN A 332 -18.65 12.98 0.60
CA GLN A 332 -17.55 12.62 -0.27
C GLN A 332 -17.70 11.24 -0.91
N LEU A 333 -18.18 10.24 -0.17
CA LEU A 333 -18.31 8.86 -0.65
C LEU A 333 -19.33 8.77 -1.80
N ALA A 334 -20.50 9.39 -1.63
CA ALA A 334 -21.52 9.46 -2.67
C ALA A 334 -21.03 10.21 -3.93
N LEU A 335 -20.25 11.28 -3.74
CA LEU A 335 -19.67 12.03 -4.87
C LEU A 335 -18.58 11.23 -5.60
N THR A 336 -17.75 10.48 -4.88
CA THR A 336 -16.76 9.59 -5.50
C THR A 336 -17.41 8.44 -6.26
N GLU A 337 -18.51 7.88 -5.74
CA GLU A 337 -19.29 6.85 -6.44
C GLU A 337 -19.94 7.42 -7.72
N ALA A 338 -20.58 8.59 -7.63
CA ALA A 338 -21.17 9.26 -8.79
C ALA A 338 -20.13 9.57 -9.88
N ALA A 339 -18.94 10.05 -9.48
CA ALA A 339 -17.83 10.27 -10.38
C ALA A 339 -17.29 8.98 -11.02
N ALA A 340 -17.24 7.88 -10.26
CA ALA A 340 -16.85 6.57 -10.78
C ALA A 340 -17.84 6.09 -11.84
N THR A 341 -19.15 6.17 -11.57
CA THR A 341 -20.20 5.82 -12.53
C THR A 341 -20.14 6.70 -13.79
N ALA A 342 -19.95 8.01 -13.65
CA ALA A 342 -19.82 8.92 -14.79
C ALA A 342 -18.60 8.56 -15.65
N LEU A 343 -17.46 8.24 -15.03
CA LEU A 343 -16.25 7.86 -15.74
C LEU A 343 -16.41 6.52 -16.48
N GLU A 344 -17.07 5.53 -15.87
CA GLU A 344 -17.38 4.25 -16.53
C GLU A 344 -18.26 4.44 -17.77
N GLN A 345 -19.27 5.30 -17.69
CA GLN A 345 -20.12 5.66 -18.82
C GLN A 345 -19.32 6.31 -19.95
N LEU A 346 -18.41 7.24 -19.62
CA LEU A 346 -17.55 7.89 -20.60
C LEU A 346 -16.60 6.89 -21.27
N MET A 347 -15.95 6.02 -20.49
CA MET A 347 -15.09 4.96 -21.04
C MET A 347 -15.86 4.05 -22.01
N THR A 348 -17.08 3.67 -21.67
CA THR A 348 -17.95 2.84 -22.52
C THR A 348 -18.29 3.55 -23.84
N ALA A 349 -18.61 4.85 -23.78
CA ALA A 349 -18.90 5.65 -24.97
C ALA A 349 -17.64 5.81 -25.86
N LEU A 350 -16.46 5.99 -25.27
CA LEU A 350 -15.19 6.07 -26.00
C LEU A 350 -14.81 4.75 -26.66
N ASP A 351 -15.03 3.62 -26.00
CA ASP A 351 -14.81 2.28 -26.57
C ASP A 351 -15.76 2.02 -27.76
N GLU A 352 -17.04 2.36 -27.62
CA GLU A 352 -18.02 2.26 -28.70
C GLU A 352 -17.60 3.12 -29.91
N ALA A 353 -17.22 4.38 -29.67
CA ALA A 353 -16.76 5.29 -30.72
C ALA A 353 -15.47 4.80 -31.40
N THR A 354 -14.49 4.32 -30.63
CA THR A 354 -13.20 3.82 -31.15
C THR A 354 -13.42 2.61 -32.07
N SER A 355 -14.26 1.66 -31.64
CA SER A 355 -14.58 0.47 -32.45
C SER A 355 -15.14 0.81 -33.84
N HIS A 356 -15.89 1.91 -33.94
CA HIS A 356 -16.49 2.37 -35.19
C HIS A 356 -15.57 3.20 -36.07
N VAL A 357 -14.66 3.97 -35.47
CA VAL A 357 -13.63 4.68 -36.21
C VAL A 357 -12.64 3.70 -36.84
N ASP A 358 -12.24 2.66 -36.10
CA ASP A 358 -11.26 1.69 -36.58
C ASP A 358 -11.86 0.70 -37.60
N ALA A 359 -13.12 0.28 -37.41
CA ALA A 359 -13.85 -0.54 -38.39
C ALA A 359 -14.09 0.20 -39.73
N GLY A 360 -14.19 1.53 -39.71
CA GLY A 360 -14.35 2.35 -40.92
C GLY A 360 -13.06 2.58 -41.71
N GLY A 361 -11.89 2.28 -41.13
CA GLY A 361 -10.58 2.58 -41.71
C GLY A 361 -9.92 1.46 -42.53
N GLY A 362 -10.39 0.21 -42.44
CA GLY A 362 -9.59 -0.96 -42.87
C GLY A 362 -10.24 -2.00 -43.79
N GLN A 363 -11.53 -1.93 -44.13
CA GLN A 363 -12.21 -2.97 -44.91
C GLN A 363 -12.83 -2.46 -46.22
N ARG A 364 -11.99 -2.01 -47.15
CA ARG A 364 -12.36 -1.92 -48.57
C ARG A 364 -11.14 -2.01 -49.49
N ALA A 365 -10.50 -3.17 -49.48
CA ALA A 365 -9.62 -3.62 -50.58
C ALA A 365 -9.46 -5.15 -50.52
N ARG A 366 -10.51 -5.89 -50.91
CA ARG A 366 -10.46 -7.24 -51.51
C ARG A 366 -11.87 -7.82 -51.63
N THR A 367 -12.69 -7.25 -52.49
CA THR A 367 -13.77 -8.00 -53.16
C THR A 367 -14.18 -7.25 -54.43
N GLY A 368 -13.92 -7.89 -55.56
CA GLY A 368 -14.10 -7.42 -56.94
C GLY A 368 -12.79 -7.67 -57.68
N GLU A 369 -12.67 -8.55 -58.67
CA GLU A 369 -13.57 -9.36 -59.49
C GLU A 369 -12.67 -10.43 -60.14
N VAL A 370 -13.11 -11.69 -60.32
CA VAL A 370 -12.83 -12.47 -61.55
C VAL A 370 -13.94 -13.54 -61.72
N GLN A 371 -14.67 -13.36 -62.83
CA GLN A 371 -15.39 -14.31 -63.69
C GLN A 371 -16.71 -14.96 -63.27
N ALA A 372 -17.71 -14.57 -64.05
CA ALA A 372 -18.92 -15.30 -64.35
C ALA A 372 -18.67 -16.50 -65.29
N ALA A 373 -19.61 -17.45 -65.18
CA ALA A 373 -20.14 -18.36 -66.20
C ALA A 373 -19.39 -19.67 -66.52
N ALA A 374 -19.92 -20.79 -66.02
CA ALA A 374 -20.60 -21.80 -66.86
C ALA A 374 -21.45 -22.78 -66.03
N SER A 375 -22.74 -22.84 -66.38
CA SER A 375 -23.74 -23.93 -66.33
C SER A 375 -23.23 -25.38 -66.09
N THR A 376 -23.96 -26.34 -65.51
CA THR A 376 -25.39 -26.71 -65.66
C THR A 376 -25.72 -27.91 -64.74
N ILE A 377 -27.01 -28.04 -64.33
CA ILE A 377 -27.76 -29.27 -63.93
C ILE A 377 -27.32 -29.96 -62.62
N GLY A 378 -28.16 -30.30 -61.64
CA GLY A 378 -29.61 -30.32 -61.46
C GLY A 378 -29.93 -31.18 -60.21
N GLY A 379 -31.14 -31.07 -59.67
CA GLY A 379 -31.76 -32.15 -58.88
C GLY A 379 -31.89 -31.99 -57.36
N GLU A 380 -33.11 -31.64 -56.96
CA GLU A 380 -33.86 -32.13 -55.78
C GLU A 380 -33.58 -31.64 -54.35
N SER A 381 -34.70 -31.48 -53.63
CA SER A 381 -34.95 -30.97 -52.27
C SER A 381 -35.33 -32.15 -51.34
N PRO A 382 -35.77 -31.99 -50.08
CA PRO A 382 -35.36 -31.11 -48.97
C PRO A 382 -35.05 -31.91 -47.67
N ALA A 383 -34.35 -31.30 -46.70
CA ALA A 383 -34.54 -31.61 -45.28
C ALA A 383 -34.08 -30.44 -44.39
N SER A 384 -35.01 -29.90 -43.60
CA SER A 384 -34.74 -29.20 -42.33
C SER A 384 -34.49 -30.24 -41.22
N PRO A 385 -34.07 -29.92 -39.97
CA PRO A 385 -34.10 -28.61 -39.28
C PRO A 385 -32.87 -28.32 -38.36
N THR A 386 -32.91 -27.16 -37.67
CA THR A 386 -32.66 -26.95 -36.22
C THR A 386 -31.75 -25.75 -35.90
N SER A 387 -32.32 -24.89 -35.07
CA SER A 387 -31.77 -23.73 -34.37
C SER A 387 -30.54 -24.02 -33.49
N ALA A 388 -29.56 -23.11 -33.51
CA ALA A 388 -28.68 -22.85 -32.37
C ALA A 388 -28.21 -21.38 -32.38
N ILE A 389 -28.60 -20.67 -31.34
CA ILE A 389 -28.07 -19.38 -30.91
C ILE A 389 -26.61 -19.61 -30.50
N VAL A 390 -25.66 -18.86 -31.08
CA VAL A 390 -24.28 -18.79 -30.59
C VAL A 390 -24.01 -17.36 -30.15
N ASP A 391 -23.85 -17.25 -28.84
CA ASP A 391 -23.44 -16.07 -28.09
C ASP A 391 -21.98 -15.76 -28.39
N VAL A 392 -21.70 -14.54 -28.84
CA VAL A 392 -20.36 -14.06 -29.19
C VAL A 392 -19.80 -13.28 -28.01
N SER A 393 -19.13 -13.97 -27.08
CA SER A 393 -18.19 -13.32 -26.16
C SER A 393 -16.90 -13.03 -26.91
N ARG A 394 -16.71 -11.77 -27.33
CA ARG A 394 -15.46 -11.28 -27.92
C ARG A 394 -14.77 -10.34 -26.94
N GLY A 395 -13.75 -10.85 -26.25
CA GLY A 395 -12.81 -10.04 -25.50
C GLY A 395 -11.87 -9.23 -26.41
N PRO A 396 -11.06 -8.30 -25.85
CA PRO A 396 -10.15 -7.45 -26.61
C PRO A 396 -9.02 -8.26 -27.26
N PRO A 397 -8.37 -7.75 -28.33
CA PRO A 397 -7.31 -8.46 -29.04
C PRO A 397 -6.08 -8.64 -28.13
N ALA A 398 -5.67 -9.90 -27.95
CA ALA A 398 -4.58 -10.30 -27.06
C ALA A 398 -3.21 -9.69 -27.42
N GLU A 399 -3.02 -9.22 -28.66
CA GLU A 399 -1.72 -8.74 -29.17
C GLU A 399 -1.25 -7.43 -28.50
N VAL A 400 -2.15 -6.51 -28.15
CA VAL A 400 -1.78 -5.21 -27.52
C VAL A 400 -1.38 -5.38 -26.05
N LEU A 401 -1.95 -6.38 -25.37
CA LEU A 401 -1.58 -6.72 -24.00
C LEU A 401 -0.25 -7.49 -23.93
N GLN A 402 0.08 -8.24 -24.98
CA GLN A 402 1.31 -9.05 -25.04
C GLN A 402 2.57 -8.19 -25.24
N ASP A 403 2.48 -7.12 -26.04
CA ASP A 403 3.57 -6.15 -26.21
C ASP A 403 3.80 -5.31 -24.95
N PHE A 404 2.73 -4.98 -24.21
CA PHE A 404 2.84 -4.33 -22.92
C PHE A 404 3.49 -5.26 -21.89
N GLN A 405 3.09 -6.53 -21.83
CA GLN A 405 3.68 -7.53 -20.92
C GLN A 405 5.15 -7.81 -21.22
N SER A 406 5.55 -7.90 -22.50
CA SER A 406 6.94 -8.19 -22.87
C SER A 406 7.88 -7.01 -22.61
N SER A 407 7.45 -5.77 -22.91
CA SER A 407 8.21 -4.55 -22.62
C SER A 407 8.31 -4.28 -21.11
N PHE A 408 7.22 -4.49 -20.37
CA PHE A 408 7.18 -4.31 -18.93
C PHE A 408 7.99 -5.39 -18.18
N ALA A 409 7.87 -6.66 -18.56
CA ALA A 409 8.66 -7.75 -17.99
C ALA A 409 10.16 -7.60 -18.29
N GLY A 410 10.53 -7.15 -19.51
CA GLY A 410 11.92 -6.85 -19.86
C GLY A 410 12.52 -5.73 -19.01
N GLY A 411 11.73 -4.69 -18.70
CA GLY A 411 12.13 -3.63 -17.77
C GLY A 411 12.28 -4.10 -16.32
N LEU A 412 11.42 -5.01 -15.86
CA LEU A 412 11.44 -5.55 -14.50
C LEU A 412 12.65 -6.49 -14.27
N VAL A 413 12.96 -7.36 -15.23
CA VAL A 413 14.10 -8.29 -15.18
C VAL A 413 15.44 -7.55 -15.22
N ALA A 414 15.52 -6.44 -15.96
CA ALA A 414 16.71 -5.58 -15.96
C ALA A 414 16.94 -4.86 -14.62
N MET A 415 15.89 -4.64 -13.81
CA MET A 415 15.99 -4.04 -12.48
C MET A 415 16.36 -5.05 -11.40
N THR A 416 15.81 -6.27 -11.43
CA THR A 416 16.22 -7.32 -10.47
C THR A 416 17.67 -7.75 -10.68
N SER A 417 18.17 -7.72 -11.92
CA SER A 417 19.59 -7.91 -12.25
C SER A 417 20.52 -6.81 -11.70
N LYS A 418 20.01 -5.60 -11.45
CA LYS A 418 20.78 -4.48 -10.87
C LYS A 418 20.71 -4.41 -9.35
N LEU A 419 19.78 -5.13 -8.73
CA LEU A 419 19.66 -5.28 -7.27
C LEU A 419 20.45 -6.49 -6.74
N ALA A 420 20.93 -7.37 -7.63
CA ALA A 420 21.69 -8.57 -7.30
C ALA A 420 23.22 -8.45 -7.53
N ASN A 421 23.70 -7.26 -7.93
CA ASN A 421 25.11 -6.87 -7.99
C ASN A 421 25.30 -5.62 -7.14
#